data_AF-A0A2D4PXM2-F1
#
_entry.id   AF-A0A2D4PXM2-F1
#
_cell.length_a   1.000
_cell.length_b   1.000
_cell.length_c   1.000
_cell.angle_alpha   90.00
_cell.angle_beta   90.00
_cell.angle_gamma   90.00
#
_symmetry.space_group_name_H-M   'P 1'
#
loop_
_entity.id
_entity.type
_entity.pdbx_description
1 polymer ?
#
loop_
_entity_poly.entity_id
_entity_poly.type
_entity_poly.pdbx_seq_one_letter_code
_entity_poly.pdbx_strand_id
1 'polypeptide(L)'
;MLYCVPKFSLVGSKFTVRTRVGIDGMKIVETHNEEYPHTFQVSGKERTLELQTSSEQDKEEWIKALQSTIDAFQQRNETFRNAIAKEYDDMPIEVSTAELGKRAPR
;
A
#
# COMPACT_ATOMS: atom_id res chain seq x y z
N MET A 1 -1.43 -5.21 1.64
CA MET A 1 -1.23 -6.62 2.06
C MET A 1 -2.58 -7.32 2.19
N LEU A 2 -2.67 -8.57 1.73
CA LEU A 2 -3.84 -9.44 1.94
C LEU A 2 -3.44 -10.58 2.87
N TYR A 3 -4.13 -10.71 4.00
CA TYR A 3 -4.02 -11.88 4.88
C TYR A 3 -5.15 -12.85 4.55
N CYS A 4 -4.77 -14.06 4.15
CA CYS A 4 -5.66 -15.07 3.62
C CYS A 4 -5.59 -16.33 4.48
N VAL A 5 -6.72 -17.02 4.62
CA VAL A 5 -6.76 -18.35 5.23
C VAL A 5 -7.15 -19.40 4.19
N PRO A 6 -6.59 -20.62 4.26
CA PRO A 6 -7.03 -21.72 3.40
C PRO A 6 -8.52 -21.97 3.59
N LYS A 7 -9.21 -22.25 2.50
CA LYS A 7 -10.59 -22.73 2.50
C LYS A 7 -10.58 -24.12 1.87
N PHE A 8 -11.21 -25.07 2.56
CA PHE A 8 -11.34 -26.42 2.03
C PHE A 8 -11.92 -26.40 0.61
N SER A 9 -11.28 -27.14 -0.29
CA SER A 9 -11.68 -27.30 -1.66
C SER A 9 -11.31 -28.70 -2.12
N LEU A 10 -12.24 -29.37 -2.80
CA LEU A 10 -12.00 -30.68 -3.43
C LEU A 10 -11.10 -30.55 -4.68
N VAL A 11 -10.99 -29.34 -5.23
CA VAL A 11 -10.19 -29.06 -6.43
C VAL A 11 -9.30 -27.85 -6.17
N GLY A 12 -7.99 -28.09 -6.15
CA GLY A 12 -6.96 -27.06 -6.01
C GLY A 12 -6.96 -26.33 -4.66
N SER A 13 -6.02 -25.41 -4.51
CA SER A 13 -5.94 -24.56 -3.32
C SER A 13 -6.88 -23.37 -3.45
N LYS A 14 -7.78 -23.19 -2.48
CA LYS A 14 -8.63 -22.00 -2.36
C LYS A 14 -8.30 -21.26 -1.07
N PHE A 15 -8.34 -19.93 -1.14
CA PHE A 15 -8.08 -19.06 0.00
C PHE A 15 -9.17 -18.02 0.12
N THR A 16 -9.47 -17.60 1.35
CA THR A 16 -10.38 -16.48 1.62
C THR A 16 -9.62 -15.37 2.28
N VAL A 17 -9.79 -14.14 1.79
CA VAL A 17 -9.20 -12.95 2.39
C VAL A 17 -9.91 -12.66 3.71
N ARG A 18 -9.16 -12.65 4.81
CA ARG A 18 -9.66 -12.25 6.14
C ARG A 18 -9.43 -10.77 6.39
N THR A 19 -8.22 -10.31 6.11
CA THR A 19 -7.83 -8.93 6.37
C THR A 19 -7.14 -8.33 5.16
N ARG A 20 -7.50 -7.08 4.87
CA ARG A 20 -6.82 -6.24 3.89
C ARG A 20 -6.18 -5.08 4.65
N VAL A 21 -4.91 -4.85 4.42
CA VAL A 21 -4.17 -3.69 4.94
C VAL A 21 -3.75 -2.86 3.74
N GLY A 22 -4.29 -1.64 3.63
CA GLY A 22 -3.89 -0.69 2.59
C GLY A 22 -2.45 -0.24 2.77
N ILE A 23 -1.75 0.00 1.65
CA ILE A 23 -0.35 0.45 1.67
C ILE A 23 -0.21 1.93 2.08
N ASP A 24 -1.24 2.72 1.83
CA ASP A 24 -1.31 4.11 2.26
C ASP A 24 -1.41 4.21 3.78
N GLY A 25 -0.43 4.90 4.39
CA GLY A 25 -0.28 4.98 5.84
C GLY A 25 0.13 3.67 6.51
N MET A 26 0.60 2.68 5.74
CA MET A 26 1.07 1.40 6.28
C MET A 26 2.35 1.59 7.12
N LYS A 27 2.42 0.91 8.27
CA LYS A 27 3.58 0.90 9.17
C LYS A 27 3.88 -0.52 9.64
N ILE A 28 5.17 -0.82 9.76
CA ILE A 28 5.68 -2.08 10.27
C ILE A 28 6.40 -1.80 11.59
N VAL A 29 6.06 -2.56 12.62
CA VAL A 29 6.67 -2.42 13.96
C VAL A 29 7.04 -3.81 14.43
N GLU A 30 8.31 -4.00 14.77
CA GLU A 30 8.73 -5.23 15.43
C GLU A 30 8.13 -5.32 16.83
N THR A 31 7.62 -6.48 17.20
CA THR A 31 7.01 -6.69 18.52
C THR A 31 7.71 -7.82 19.25
N HIS A 32 7.73 -7.73 20.58
CA HIS A 32 8.18 -8.81 21.42
C HIS A 32 6.99 -9.31 22.23
N ASN A 33 6.64 -10.58 22.03
CA ASN A 33 5.56 -11.24 22.74
C ASN A 33 6.16 -12.43 23.50
N GLU A 34 5.95 -12.49 24.83
CA GLU A 34 6.50 -13.54 25.69
C GLU A 34 5.91 -14.92 25.37
N GLU A 35 4.68 -14.98 24.85
CA GLU A 35 4.00 -16.22 24.49
C GLU A 35 4.31 -16.66 23.06
N TYR A 36 4.61 -15.70 22.17
CA TYR A 36 4.84 -15.94 20.75
C TYR A 36 6.16 -15.32 20.29
N PRO A 37 7.21 -16.12 20.01
CA PRO A 37 8.46 -15.57 19.50
C PRO A 37 8.30 -15.05 18.08
N HIS A 38 9.26 -14.23 17.65
CA HIS A 38 9.43 -13.75 16.26
C HIS A 38 8.19 -13.01 15.71
N THR A 39 7.61 -12.13 16.51
CA THR A 39 6.42 -11.39 16.14
C THR A 39 6.74 -10.02 15.55
N PHE A 40 5.85 -9.55 14.69
CA PHE A 40 5.84 -8.17 14.21
C PHE A 40 4.41 -7.76 13.86
N GLN A 41 4.18 -6.46 13.86
CA GLN A 41 2.89 -5.86 13.60
C GLN A 41 2.88 -5.10 12.27
N VAL A 42 1.82 -5.31 11.51
CA VAL A 42 1.51 -4.60 10.27
C VAL A 42 0.23 -3.79 10.47
N SER A 43 0.34 -2.47 10.51
CA SER A 43 -0.80 -1.55 10.63
C SER A 43 -1.03 -0.79 9.34
N GLY A 44 -2.29 -0.60 8.96
CA GLY A 44 -2.72 0.42 8.00
C GLY A 44 -3.73 1.35 8.66
N LYS A 45 -4.43 2.17 7.87
CA LYS A 45 -5.35 3.19 8.41
C LYS A 45 -6.52 2.62 9.23
N GLU A 46 -7.04 1.47 8.83
CA GLU A 46 -8.27 0.90 9.42
C GLU A 46 -8.03 -0.34 10.27
N ARG A 47 -6.91 -1.03 10.06
CA ARG A 47 -6.68 -2.36 10.61
C ARG A 47 -5.22 -2.59 10.90
N THR A 48 -5.00 -3.40 11.92
CA THR A 48 -3.69 -3.84 12.39
C THR A 48 -3.69 -5.36 12.50
N LEU A 49 -2.59 -5.99 12.13
CA LEU A 49 -2.34 -7.41 12.25
C LEU A 49 -1.04 -7.64 13.00
N GLU A 50 -1.05 -8.50 14.01
CA GLU A 50 0.17 -9.08 14.56
C GLU A 50 0.42 -10.45 13.89
N LEU A 51 1.65 -10.67 13.47
CA LEU A 51 2.08 -11.86 12.73
C LEU A 51 3.28 -12.48 13.44
N GLN A 52 3.25 -13.80 13.57
CA GLN A 52 4.39 -14.61 14.01
C GLN A 52 5.03 -15.27 12.78
N THR A 53 6.35 -15.37 12.79
CA THR A 53 7.13 -16.16 11.82
C THR A 53 7.72 -17.42 12.44
N SER A 54 8.19 -18.32 11.58
CA SER A 54 8.86 -19.56 12.00
C SER A 54 10.24 -19.35 12.60
N SER A 55 10.92 -18.25 12.25
CA SER A 55 12.26 -17.94 12.72
C SER A 55 12.52 -16.43 12.77
N GLU A 56 13.59 -16.05 13.48
CA GLU A 56 14.07 -14.67 13.53
C GLU A 56 14.49 -14.15 12.15
N GLN A 57 15.16 -14.99 11.35
CA GLN A 57 15.54 -14.63 9.99
C GLN A 57 14.31 -14.37 9.11
N ASP A 58 13.28 -15.24 9.19
CA ASP A 58 12.04 -15.02 8.45
C ASP A 58 11.39 -13.69 8.84
N LYS A 59 11.40 -13.34 10.13
CA LYS A 59 10.87 -12.05 10.62
C LYS A 59 11.60 -10.89 9.96
N GLU A 60 12.93 -10.91 9.96
CA GLU A 60 13.76 -9.86 9.35
C GLU A 60 13.49 -9.73 7.84
N GLU A 61 13.41 -10.86 7.13
CA GLU A 61 13.13 -10.89 5.69
C GLU A 61 11.74 -10.32 5.37
N TRP A 62 10.72 -10.69 6.15
CA TRP A 62 9.37 -10.15 6.01
C TRP A 62 9.32 -8.65 6.28
N ILE A 63 9.90 -8.19 7.38
CA ILE A 63 9.93 -6.75 7.73
C ILE A 63 10.62 -5.96 6.62
N LYS A 64 11.78 -6.43 6.14
CA LYS A 64 12.54 -5.77 5.08
C LYS A 64 11.76 -5.70 3.77
N ALA A 65 11.13 -6.80 3.35
CA ALA A 65 10.34 -6.84 2.12
C ALA A 65 9.13 -5.88 2.17
N LEU A 66 8.43 -5.83 3.32
CA LEU A 66 7.30 -4.94 3.52
C LEU A 66 7.73 -3.47 3.56
N GLN A 67 8.81 -3.15 4.26
CA GLN A 67 9.35 -1.78 4.33
C GLN A 67 9.80 -1.29 2.94
N SER A 68 10.55 -2.12 2.20
CA SER A 68 10.94 -1.82 0.81
C SER A 68 9.74 -1.54 -0.09
N THR A 69 8.65 -2.28 0.09
CA THR A 69 7.40 -2.06 -0.67
C THR A 69 6.75 -0.72 -0.31
N ILE A 70 6.75 -0.33 0.96
CA ILE A 70 6.24 0.97 1.42
C ILE A 70 7.09 2.10 0.84
N ASP A 71 8.41 1.99 0.90
CA ASP A 71 9.34 3.00 0.40
C ASP A 71 9.17 3.19 -1.11
N ALA A 72 9.09 2.08 -1.87
CA ALA A 72 8.84 2.12 -3.31
C ALA A 72 7.45 2.73 -3.65
N PHE A 73 6.44 2.55 -2.79
CA PHE A 73 5.16 3.23 -2.95
C PHE A 73 5.27 4.73 -2.72
N GLN A 74 5.97 5.16 -1.66
CA GLN A 74 6.18 6.56 -1.35
C GLN A 74 6.97 7.28 -2.45
N GLN A 75 8.05 6.67 -2.94
CA GLN A 75 8.87 7.21 -4.03
C GLN A 75 8.04 7.40 -5.31
N ARG A 76 7.21 6.43 -5.67
CA ARG A 76 6.31 6.55 -6.85
C ARG A 76 5.27 7.63 -6.66
N ASN A 77 4.67 7.73 -5.47
CA ASN A 77 3.70 8.80 -5.17
C ASN A 77 4.34 10.19 -5.20
N GLU A 78 5.58 10.33 -4.71
CA GLU A 78 6.32 11.58 -4.79
C GLU A 78 6.64 11.95 -6.23
N THR A 79 7.12 10.98 -7.02
CA THR A 79 7.40 11.18 -8.45
C THR A 79 6.16 11.64 -9.21
N PHE A 80 5.01 11.01 -8.95
CA PHE A 80 3.74 11.40 -9.53
C PHE A 80 3.34 12.82 -9.15
N ARG A 81 3.41 13.19 -7.86
CA ARG A 81 3.10 14.56 -7.40
C ARG A 81 4.02 15.60 -8.03
N ASN A 82 5.31 15.30 -8.14
CA ASN A 82 6.29 16.22 -8.73
C ASN A 82 6.06 16.40 -10.24
N ALA A 83 5.65 15.35 -10.96
CA ALA A 83 5.31 15.46 -12.38
C ALA A 83 4.10 16.37 -12.60
N ILE A 84 3.04 16.20 -11.80
CA ILE A 84 1.85 17.06 -11.86
C ILE A 84 2.21 18.52 -11.52
N ALA A 85 2.97 18.76 -10.45
CA ALA A 85 3.37 20.12 -10.08
C ALA A 85 4.15 20.84 -11.21
N LYS A 86 5.04 20.12 -11.90
CA LYS A 86 5.78 20.66 -13.04
C LYS A 86 4.88 21.01 -14.24
N GLU A 87 3.86 20.21 -14.54
CA GLU A 87 2.89 20.54 -15.58
C GLU A 87 2.09 21.82 -15.27
N TYR A 88 1.82 22.09 -13.99
CA TYR A 88 1.17 23.35 -13.58
C TYR A 88 2.11 24.56 -13.67
N ASP A 89 3.40 24.40 -13.39
CA ASP A 89 4.39 25.48 -13.51
C ASP A 89 4.76 25.80 -14.97
N ASP A 90 4.73 24.81 -15.88
CA ASP A 90 4.99 24.98 -17.32
C ASP A 90 3.75 25.43 -18.14
N MET A 91 2.59 25.63 -17.49
CA MET A 91 1.40 26.21 -18.14
C MET A 91 1.53 27.74 -18.21
N PRO A 92 1.64 28.35 -19.40
CA PRO A 92 1.55 29.80 -19.51
C PRO A 92 0.16 30.25 -19.04
N ILE A 93 0.14 31.16 -18.06
CA ILE A 93 -1.07 31.84 -17.55
C ILE A 93 -1.60 32.76 -18.65
N GLU A 94 -2.19 32.22 -19.72
CA GLU A 94 -3.06 32.96 -20.65
C GLU A 94 -4.08 31.99 -21.28
N VAL A 95 -4.99 31.43 -20.47
CA VAL A 95 -6.28 30.99 -21.03
C VAL A 95 -7.21 32.18 -20.98
N SER A 96 -7.23 32.96 -22.07
CA SER A 96 -8.25 33.98 -22.30
C SER A 96 -9.63 33.33 -22.15
N THR A 97 -10.36 33.69 -21.10
CA THR A 97 -11.69 33.17 -20.73
C THR A 97 -12.81 33.59 -21.70
N ALA A 98 -12.47 34.03 -22.91
CA ALA A 98 -13.39 34.67 -23.85
C ALA A 98 -14.13 33.69 -24.79
N GLU A 99 -13.72 32.43 -24.91
CA GLU A 99 -14.24 31.52 -25.96
C GLU A 99 -14.75 30.15 -25.45
N LEU A 100 -15.16 30.03 -24.19
CA LEU A 100 -15.85 28.83 -23.70
C LEU A 100 -17.37 28.98 -23.85
N GLY A 101 -17.93 28.51 -24.97
CA GLY A 101 -19.39 28.50 -25.16
C GLY A 101 -19.94 28.05 -26.51
N LYS A 102 -19.13 27.51 -27.43
CA LYS A 102 -19.63 27.09 -28.76
C LYS A 102 -19.15 25.70 -29.15
N ARG A 103 -19.84 24.68 -28.64
CA ARG A 103 -20.35 23.49 -29.36
C ARG A 103 -20.59 22.33 -28.39
N ALA A 104 -21.86 22.06 -28.10
CA ALA A 104 -22.30 20.70 -27.81
C ALA A 104 -22.64 20.02 -29.16
N PRO A 105 -22.20 18.77 -29.43
CA PRO A 105 -22.62 18.03 -30.61
C PRO A 105 -24.12 17.68 -30.50
N ARG A 106 -24.82 17.68 -31.63
CA ARG A 106 -26.19 17.16 -31.78
C ARG A 106 -26.17 15.66 -32.00
#